data_AF-A0A9N7RFH3-F1
#
_entry.id   AF-A0A9N7RFH3-F1
#
_cell.length_a   1.000
_cell.length_b   1.000
_cell.length_c   1.000
_cell.angle_alpha   90.00
_cell.angle_beta   90.00
_cell.angle_gamma   90.00
#
_symmetry.space_group_name_H-M   'P 1'
#
loop_
_entity.id
_entity.type
_entity.pdbx_description
1 polymer ?
#
loop_
_entity_poly.entity_id
_entity_poly.type
_entity_poly.pdbx_seq_one_letter_code
_entity_poly.pdbx_strand_id
1 'polypeptide(L)'
;MNEARTIVLVGKTGNGKSSTGNSLLGTRAFKSKSSSGSVTATCQLQTTTLENRRQFLYVIDTPGLFDFSGEDHIKKEIVKCVEMAKDGIHAVLFVLSVRARFSREEEAVIANMIEMFGAKITDYMILLFTGGDDLEESEETLEDYLGRDECPEPLKDIIGKCGNRCILFDNRTKDERKKNEQLEKLFALVDDVVKDNDSKPYTHELFKLQAKKLRIQDEVNSSEQEKMKSYEEQLKRMTDMIELKLKVQTEKLEKQLAKEKAARLKVEKAAKATHKKATQEIRKANENLNKAMIETARLRHEAGKTSCIIM
;
A
#
# COMPACT_ATOMS: atom_id res chain seq x y z
N MET A 1 -18.83 -31.36 2.44
CA MET A 1 -17.41 -31.03 2.22
C MET A 1 -17.19 -29.63 2.77
N ASN A 2 -16.13 -29.40 3.54
CA ASN A 2 -15.79 -28.05 3.97
C ASN A 2 -15.36 -27.27 2.72
N GLU A 3 -16.01 -26.15 2.44
CA GLU A 3 -15.60 -25.27 1.34
C GLU A 3 -14.21 -24.70 1.67
N ALA A 4 -13.32 -24.65 0.69
CA ALA A 4 -11.97 -24.13 0.86
C ALA A 4 -11.87 -22.73 0.25
N ARG A 5 -11.30 -21.77 0.98
CA ARG A 5 -11.06 -20.41 0.47
C ARG A 5 -9.61 -20.02 0.59
N THR A 6 -9.12 -19.39 -0.47
CA THR A 6 -7.76 -18.85 -0.55
C THR A 6 -7.81 -17.33 -0.57
N ILE A 7 -7.21 -16.71 0.45
CA ILE A 7 -7.09 -15.27 0.58
C ILE A 7 -5.61 -14.89 0.41
N VAL A 8 -5.34 -13.94 -0.48
CA VAL A 8 -3.98 -13.40 -0.70
C VAL A 8 -3.90 -11.99 -0.11
N LEU A 9 -2.88 -11.74 0.70
CA LEU A 9 -2.62 -10.45 1.31
C LEU A 9 -1.54 -9.72 0.52
N VAL A 10 -1.89 -8.59 -0.09
CA VAL A 10 -0.96 -7.73 -0.84
C VAL A 10 -0.96 -6.33 -0.25
N GLY A 11 0.11 -5.57 -0.43
CA GLY A 11 0.24 -4.24 0.18
C GLY A 11 1.69 -3.85 0.49
N LYS A 12 1.89 -2.57 0.78
CA LYS A 12 3.21 -2.03 1.17
C LYS A 12 3.73 -2.68 2.45
N THR A 13 5.04 -2.69 2.62
CA THR A 13 5.72 -3.08 3.85
C THR A 13 5.29 -2.19 5.00
N GLY A 14 4.98 -2.78 6.15
CA GLY A 14 4.52 -2.02 7.32
C GLY A 14 3.02 -1.70 7.34
N ASN A 15 2.27 -1.92 6.25
CA ASN A 15 0.80 -1.74 6.25
C ASN A 15 0.05 -2.81 7.08
N GLY A 16 0.75 -3.79 7.65
CA GLY A 16 0.15 -4.75 8.58
C GLY A 16 -0.38 -6.05 7.96
N LYS A 17 0.02 -6.42 6.73
CA LYS A 17 -0.37 -7.69 6.07
C LYS A 17 -0.26 -8.91 6.98
N SER A 18 0.94 -9.20 7.50
CA SER A 18 1.17 -10.36 8.38
C SER A 18 0.33 -10.31 9.66
N SER A 19 0.05 -9.12 10.21
CA SER A 19 -0.83 -8.95 11.36
C SER A 19 -2.28 -9.26 11.01
N THR A 20 -2.78 -8.76 9.88
CA THR A 20 -4.09 -9.11 9.33
C THR A 20 -4.21 -10.61 9.05
N GLY A 21 -3.16 -11.23 8.51
CA GLY A 21 -3.10 -12.68 8.30
C GLY A 21 -3.19 -13.46 9.61
N ASN A 22 -2.53 -12.99 10.67
CA ASN A 22 -2.65 -13.59 12.01
C ASN A 22 -4.06 -13.44 12.60
N SER A 23 -4.71 -12.29 12.37
CA SER A 23 -6.10 -12.07 12.77
C SER A 23 -7.05 -13.04 12.05
N LEU A 24 -6.88 -13.22 10.74
CA LEU A 24 -7.64 -14.19 9.93
C LEU A 24 -7.46 -15.63 10.39
N LEU A 25 -6.23 -16.00 10.79
CA LEU A 25 -5.89 -17.34 11.23
C LEU A 25 -6.30 -17.64 12.69
N GLY A 26 -6.56 -16.61 13.49
CA GLY A 26 -6.78 -16.72 14.93
C GLY A 26 -5.52 -17.07 15.73
N THR A 27 -4.34 -17.05 15.11
CA THR A 27 -3.05 -17.43 15.72
C THR A 27 -1.90 -16.63 15.12
N ARG A 28 -0.77 -16.56 15.81
CA ARG A 28 0.44 -15.84 15.36
C ARG A 28 1.31 -16.70 14.44
N ALA A 29 0.76 -17.12 13.31
CA ALA A 29 1.44 -17.99 12.34
C ALA A 29 2.46 -17.23 11.47
N PHE A 30 2.17 -15.98 11.11
CA PHE A 30 3.09 -15.10 10.40
C PHE A 30 3.91 -14.26 11.38
N LYS A 31 5.19 -14.07 11.07
CA LYS A 31 6.07 -13.23 11.89
C LYS A 31 5.74 -11.74 11.65
N SER A 32 4.94 -11.16 12.53
CA SER A 32 4.64 -9.71 12.54
C SER A 32 5.42 -9.00 13.65
N LYS A 33 6.36 -8.11 13.31
CA LYS A 33 7.06 -7.24 14.26
C LYS A 33 7.21 -5.84 13.67
N SER A 34 7.15 -4.81 14.53
CA SER A 34 7.61 -3.47 14.17
C SER A 34 9.12 -3.52 13.98
N SER A 35 9.61 -3.33 12.76
CA SER A 35 11.03 -3.30 12.43
C SER A 35 11.31 -2.23 11.38
N SER A 36 12.55 -1.72 11.37
CA SER A 36 13.04 -0.76 10.40
C SER A 36 13.37 -1.37 9.02
N GLY A 37 13.28 -2.69 8.89
CA GLY A 37 13.42 -3.44 7.63
C GLY A 37 12.29 -4.45 7.46
N SER A 38 12.17 -5.01 6.25
CA SER A 38 11.13 -6.00 5.95
C SER A 38 11.30 -7.28 6.76
N VAL A 39 10.20 -7.77 7.34
CA VAL A 39 10.17 -9.03 8.10
C VAL A 39 9.84 -10.22 7.20
N THR A 40 9.00 -10.00 6.18
CA THR A 40 8.53 -11.03 5.25
C THR A 40 9.27 -10.90 3.92
N ALA A 41 10.27 -11.75 3.72
CA ALA A 41 11.12 -11.72 2.52
C ALA A 41 10.60 -12.59 1.36
N THR A 42 9.70 -13.54 1.64
CA THR A 42 9.12 -14.46 0.65
C THR A 42 7.67 -14.81 1.00
N CYS A 43 6.84 -15.20 0.03
CA CYS A 43 5.46 -15.61 0.21
C CYS A 43 5.38 -16.79 1.18
N GLN A 44 4.40 -16.73 2.09
CA GLN A 44 4.14 -17.76 3.09
C GLN A 44 2.65 -18.13 3.05
N LEU A 45 2.37 -19.43 2.96
CA LEU A 45 1.03 -19.98 3.08
C LEU A 45 0.84 -20.55 4.48
N GLN A 46 -0.25 -20.16 5.12
CA GLN A 46 -0.71 -20.72 6.40
C GLN A 46 -2.19 -21.06 6.27
N THR A 47 -2.65 -21.99 7.11
CA THR A 47 -4.01 -22.53 7.00
C THR A 47 -4.70 -22.62 8.35
N THR A 48 -6.01 -22.45 8.38
CA THR A 48 -6.85 -22.69 9.55
C THR A 48 -8.20 -23.26 9.14
N THR A 49 -8.94 -23.82 10.11
CA THR A 49 -10.35 -24.19 9.92
C THR A 49 -11.21 -23.23 10.71
N LEU A 50 -12.13 -22.54 10.03
CA LEU A 50 -13.13 -21.71 10.67
C LEU A 50 -14.27 -22.61 11.15
N GLU A 51 -14.20 -23.08 12.40
CA GLU A 51 -15.15 -24.05 12.96
C GLU A 51 -16.60 -23.56 12.88
N ASN A 52 -16.83 -22.28 13.16
CA ASN A 52 -18.13 -21.62 13.06
C ASN A 52 -18.74 -21.67 11.65
N ARG A 53 -17.90 -21.74 10.62
CA ARG A 53 -18.28 -21.71 9.19
C ARG A 53 -18.09 -23.05 8.48
N ARG A 54 -17.49 -24.05 9.15
CA ARG A 54 -17.04 -25.33 8.54
C ARG A 54 -16.28 -25.10 7.24
N GLN A 55 -15.42 -24.09 7.23
CA GLN A 55 -14.69 -23.63 6.04
C GLN A 55 -13.19 -23.75 6.28
N PHE A 56 -12.46 -24.27 5.30
CA PHE A 56 -11.01 -24.32 5.35
C PHE A 56 -10.44 -23.04 4.72
N LEU A 57 -9.55 -22.36 5.43
CA LEU A 57 -8.98 -21.09 5.00
C LEU A 57 -7.49 -21.24 4.74
N TYR A 58 -7.08 -20.88 3.52
CA TYR A 58 -5.70 -20.70 3.09
C TYR A 58 -5.41 -19.20 3.07
N VAL A 59 -4.42 -18.75 3.83
CA VAL A 59 -3.99 -17.35 3.86
C VAL A 59 -2.56 -17.27 3.33
N ILE A 60 -2.37 -16.49 2.27
CA ILE A 60 -1.05 -16.27 1.66
C ILE A 60 -0.60 -14.86 2.02
N ASP A 61 0.42 -14.73 2.88
CA ASP A 61 1.10 -13.47 3.15
C ASP A 61 2.22 -13.25 2.13
N THR A 62 2.19 -12.12 1.42
CA THR A 62 3.23 -11.79 0.44
C THR A 62 4.27 -10.84 1.03
N PRO A 63 5.49 -10.80 0.48
CA PRO A 63 6.44 -9.73 0.77
C PRO A 63 5.84 -8.35 0.51
N GLY A 64 6.46 -7.32 1.08
CA GLY A 64 6.13 -5.95 0.72
C GLY A 64 6.33 -5.71 -0.76
N LEU A 65 5.35 -5.10 -1.41
CA LEU A 65 5.37 -4.87 -2.86
C LEU A 65 6.53 -3.97 -3.34
N PHE A 66 7.24 -3.32 -2.40
CA PHE A 66 8.39 -2.45 -2.64
C PHE A 66 9.70 -3.01 -2.08
N ASP A 67 9.66 -4.15 -1.39
CA ASP A 67 10.86 -4.81 -0.85
C ASP A 67 11.55 -5.70 -1.88
N PHE A 68 11.04 -5.74 -3.10
CA PHE A 68 11.62 -6.57 -4.14
C PHE A 68 12.93 -5.94 -4.64
N SER A 69 14.04 -6.42 -4.10
CA SER A 69 15.38 -6.12 -4.60
C SER A 69 15.61 -6.82 -5.94
N GLY A 70 15.15 -6.20 -7.03
CA GLY A 70 15.36 -6.65 -8.41
C GLY A 70 14.16 -7.36 -9.05
N GLU A 71 14.01 -7.17 -10.37
CA GLU A 71 12.90 -7.72 -11.16
C GLU A 71 12.78 -9.25 -11.07
N ASP A 72 13.90 -9.96 -10.91
CA ASP A 72 13.92 -11.42 -10.78
C ASP A 72 13.34 -11.93 -9.44
N HIS A 73 13.44 -11.14 -8.36
CA HIS A 73 12.83 -11.49 -7.08
C HIS A 73 11.31 -11.36 -7.15
N ILE A 74 10.81 -10.31 -7.80
CA ILE A 74 9.36 -10.10 -8.06
C ILE A 74 8.78 -11.30 -8.80
N LYS A 75 9.42 -11.70 -9.90
CA LYS A 75 8.99 -12.82 -10.74
C LYS A 75 8.85 -14.11 -9.91
N LYS A 76 9.86 -14.44 -9.09
CA LYS A 76 9.86 -15.64 -8.25
C LYS A 76 8.74 -15.63 -7.22
N GLU A 77 8.50 -14.51 -6.57
CA GLU A 77 7.47 -14.40 -5.53
C GLU A 77 6.05 -14.45 -6.11
N ILE A 78 5.84 -13.92 -7.32
CA ILE A 78 4.59 -14.08 -8.06
C ILE A 78 4.34 -15.54 -8.41
N VAL A 79 5.34 -16.22 -8.99
CA VAL A 79 5.23 -17.65 -9.30
C VAL A 79 4.92 -18.45 -8.04
N LYS A 80 5.63 -18.17 -6.94
CA LYS A 80 5.42 -18.85 -5.66
C LYS A 80 4.01 -18.61 -5.11
N CYS A 81 3.49 -17.38 -5.21
CA CYS A 81 2.13 -17.06 -4.80
C CYS A 81 1.08 -17.83 -5.61
N VAL A 82 1.25 -17.88 -6.94
CA VAL A 82 0.39 -18.68 -7.83
C VAL A 82 0.50 -20.16 -7.46
N GLU A 83 1.71 -20.64 -7.16
CA GLU A 83 1.96 -22.02 -6.77
C GLU A 83 1.27 -22.44 -5.47
N MET A 84 1.17 -21.51 -4.51
CA MET A 84 0.45 -21.70 -3.26
C MET A 84 -1.07 -21.66 -3.43
N ALA A 85 -1.57 -20.84 -4.37
CA ALA A 85 -3.00 -20.67 -4.65
C ALA A 85 -3.51 -21.68 -5.70
N LYS A 86 -3.20 -22.97 -5.55
CA LYS A 86 -3.46 -24.02 -6.56
C LYS A 86 -4.90 -24.07 -7.06
N ASP A 87 -5.85 -23.89 -6.15
CA ASP A 87 -7.29 -23.92 -6.45
C ASP A 87 -7.86 -22.53 -6.80
N GLY A 88 -6.98 -21.57 -7.07
CA GLY A 88 -7.32 -20.19 -7.38
C GLY A 88 -7.49 -19.30 -6.15
N ILE A 89 -7.68 -18.00 -6.40
CA ILE A 89 -7.79 -16.97 -5.36
C ILE A 89 -9.27 -16.59 -5.16
N HIS A 90 -9.76 -16.67 -3.93
CA HIS A 90 -11.14 -16.35 -3.60
C HIS A 90 -11.31 -14.89 -3.18
N ALA A 91 -10.27 -14.29 -2.59
CA ALA A 91 -10.20 -12.86 -2.36
C ALA A 91 -8.75 -12.36 -2.33
N VAL A 92 -8.55 -11.13 -2.78
CA VAL A 92 -7.30 -10.37 -2.62
C VAL A 92 -7.56 -9.26 -1.63
N LEU A 93 -6.86 -9.27 -0.49
CA LEU A 93 -6.90 -8.16 0.45
C LEU A 93 -5.75 -7.21 0.15
N PHE A 94 -6.08 -6.04 -0.39
CA PHE A 94 -5.09 -4.98 -0.57
C PHE A 94 -5.00 -4.15 0.71
N VAL A 95 -3.92 -4.36 1.45
CA VAL A 95 -3.73 -3.84 2.80
C VAL A 95 -3.08 -2.45 2.75
N LEU A 96 -3.87 -1.47 3.17
CA LEU A 96 -3.51 -0.07 3.39
C LEU A 96 -3.42 0.22 4.89
N SER A 97 -2.86 1.36 5.27
CA SER A 97 -2.80 1.83 6.65
C SER A 97 -3.29 3.25 6.72
N VAL A 98 -4.22 3.56 7.63
CA VAL A 98 -4.71 4.94 7.84
C VAL A 98 -3.62 5.85 8.42
N ARG A 99 -2.57 5.26 9.01
CA ARG A 99 -1.38 5.99 9.52
C ARG A 99 -0.47 6.49 8.41
N ALA A 100 -0.65 5.98 7.19
CA ALA A 100 0.15 6.35 6.04
C ALA A 100 -0.75 6.96 4.97
N ARG A 101 -0.27 8.04 4.35
CA ARG A 101 -0.97 8.62 3.20
C ARG A 101 -0.90 7.64 2.02
N PHE A 102 -2.02 7.51 1.31
CA PHE A 102 -2.04 6.79 0.03
C PHE A 102 -1.00 7.38 -0.92
N SER A 103 -0.13 6.53 -1.42
CA SER A 103 1.06 6.91 -2.15
C SER A 103 0.95 6.55 -3.63
N ARG A 104 1.67 7.29 -4.49
CA ARG A 104 1.84 6.91 -5.92
C ARG A 104 2.41 5.51 -6.08
N GLU A 105 3.20 5.08 -5.10
CA GLU A 105 3.70 3.72 -4.97
C GLU A 105 2.54 2.72 -4.91
N GLU A 106 1.58 2.89 -4.00
CA GLU A 106 0.42 2.00 -3.85
C GLU A 106 -0.47 2.02 -5.09
N GLU A 107 -0.70 3.20 -5.68
CA GLU A 107 -1.40 3.36 -6.96
C GLU A 107 -0.74 2.53 -8.07
N ALA A 108 0.58 2.66 -8.21
CA ALA A 108 1.34 1.94 -9.23
C ALA A 108 1.25 0.42 -9.05
N VAL A 109 1.25 -0.08 -7.82
CA VAL A 109 1.13 -1.53 -7.62
C VAL A 109 -0.23 -2.07 -8.01
N ILE A 110 -1.31 -1.36 -7.66
CA ILE A 110 -2.65 -1.79 -8.07
C ILE A 110 -2.77 -1.77 -9.60
N ALA A 111 -2.27 -0.71 -10.24
CA ALA A 111 -2.22 -0.62 -11.69
C ALA A 111 -1.43 -1.79 -12.32
N ASN A 112 -0.26 -2.11 -11.78
CA ASN A 112 0.57 -3.23 -12.25
C ASN A 112 -0.12 -4.58 -12.03
N MET A 113 -0.81 -4.75 -10.91
CA MET A 113 -1.55 -5.99 -10.64
C MET A 113 -2.69 -6.17 -11.66
N ILE A 114 -3.39 -5.08 -12.00
CA ILE A 114 -4.40 -5.07 -13.06
C ILE A 114 -3.79 -5.35 -14.43
N GLU A 115 -2.60 -4.81 -14.74
CA GLU A 115 -1.93 -5.10 -16.02
C GLU A 115 -1.49 -6.57 -16.10
N MET A 116 -0.96 -7.13 -15.02
CA MET A 116 -0.39 -8.48 -14.98
C MET A 116 -1.44 -9.59 -14.92
N PHE A 117 -2.50 -9.37 -14.14
CA PHE A 117 -3.56 -10.34 -13.91
C PHE A 117 -4.84 -9.97 -14.68
N GLY A 118 -4.87 -8.84 -15.37
CA GLY A 118 -6.06 -8.37 -16.08
C GLY A 118 -7.10 -7.74 -15.15
N ALA A 119 -7.99 -6.94 -15.74
CA ALA A 119 -8.96 -6.12 -15.01
C ALA A 119 -9.87 -6.92 -14.06
N LYS A 120 -10.18 -8.18 -14.38
CA LYS A 120 -11.05 -9.04 -13.55
C LYS A 120 -10.50 -9.25 -12.13
N ILE A 121 -9.21 -9.04 -11.87
CA ILE A 121 -8.66 -9.18 -10.51
C ILE A 121 -9.29 -8.21 -9.50
N THR A 122 -9.79 -7.04 -9.95
CA THR A 122 -10.44 -6.07 -9.05
C THR A 122 -11.78 -6.57 -8.54
N ASP A 123 -12.46 -7.45 -9.28
CA ASP A 123 -13.72 -8.08 -8.87
C ASP A 123 -13.52 -8.99 -7.65
N TYR A 124 -12.28 -9.43 -7.42
CA TYR A 124 -11.87 -10.25 -6.28
C TYR A 124 -11.18 -9.45 -5.17
N MET A 125 -11.01 -8.14 -5.34
CA MET A 125 -10.25 -7.29 -4.41
C MET A 125 -11.14 -6.65 -3.35
N ILE A 126 -10.63 -6.63 -2.12
CA ILE A 126 -11.16 -5.87 -0.99
C ILE A 126 -10.04 -4.97 -0.48
N LEU A 127 -10.32 -3.67 -0.28
CA LEU A 127 -9.37 -2.75 0.32
C LEU A 127 -9.49 -2.82 1.84
N LEU A 128 -8.42 -3.27 2.51
CA LEU A 128 -8.38 -3.40 3.96
C LEU A 128 -7.48 -2.31 4.55
N PHE A 129 -8.06 -1.43 5.35
CA PHE A 129 -7.35 -0.38 6.05
C PHE A 129 -7.00 -0.84 7.46
N THR A 130 -5.72 -0.79 7.83
CA THR A 130 -5.27 -1.04 9.20
C THR A 130 -5.10 0.26 9.97
N GLY A 131 -5.09 0.17 11.29
CA GLY A 131 -5.01 1.34 12.19
C GLY A 131 -6.38 1.82 12.66
N GLY A 132 -7.33 0.89 12.83
CA GLY A 132 -8.62 1.21 13.42
C GLY A 132 -8.53 1.84 14.80
N ASP A 133 -7.46 1.57 15.55
CA ASP A 133 -7.18 2.22 16.83
C ASP A 133 -6.94 3.73 16.71
N ASP A 134 -6.33 4.23 15.62
CA ASP A 134 -6.11 5.68 15.45
C ASP A 134 -7.41 6.42 15.06
N LEU A 135 -8.26 5.78 14.25
CA LEU A 135 -9.57 6.35 13.90
C LEU A 135 -10.51 6.34 15.11
N GLU A 136 -10.49 5.27 15.92
CA GLU A 136 -11.24 5.23 17.17
C GLU A 136 -10.79 6.31 18.16
N GLU A 137 -9.48 6.54 18.32
CA GLU A 137 -8.95 7.63 19.16
C GLU A 137 -9.40 9.02 18.67
N SER A 138 -9.60 9.17 17.36
CA SER A 138 -10.05 10.41 16.73
C SER A 138 -11.57 10.53 16.63
N GLU A 139 -12.33 9.55 17.15
CA GLU A 139 -13.80 9.43 17.03
C GLU A 139 -14.32 9.43 15.59
N GLU A 140 -13.57 8.82 14.66
CA GLU A 140 -13.89 8.79 13.22
C GLU A 140 -14.21 7.38 12.72
N THR A 141 -15.11 7.28 11.73
CA THR A 141 -15.30 6.04 10.98
C THR A 141 -14.39 5.97 9.75
N LEU A 142 -14.33 4.79 9.10
CA LEU A 142 -13.64 4.66 7.83
C LEU A 142 -14.33 5.49 6.73
N GLU A 143 -15.65 5.58 6.78
CA GLU A 143 -16.44 6.40 5.85
C GLU A 143 -16.13 7.88 6.04
N ASP A 144 -16.00 8.37 7.27
CA ASP A 144 -15.57 9.74 7.54
C ASP A 144 -14.17 10.00 6.95
N TYR A 145 -13.23 9.08 7.20
CA TYR A 145 -11.86 9.17 6.69
C TYR A 145 -11.79 9.20 5.15
N LEU A 146 -12.56 8.34 4.47
CA LEU A 146 -12.57 8.24 3.01
C LEU A 146 -13.46 9.30 2.34
N GLY A 147 -14.42 9.86 3.07
CA GLY A 147 -15.39 10.85 2.60
C GLY A 147 -14.87 12.29 2.58
N ARG A 148 -13.68 12.55 3.13
CA ARG A 148 -13.10 13.90 3.16
C ARG A 148 -12.67 14.38 1.77
N ASP A 149 -12.65 15.70 1.60
CA ASP A 149 -12.19 16.35 0.36
C ASP A 149 -10.70 16.07 0.07
N GLU A 150 -9.90 15.81 1.10
CA GLU A 150 -8.48 15.44 0.97
C GLU A 150 -8.24 14.01 0.47
N CYS A 151 -9.29 13.17 0.40
CA CYS A 151 -9.17 11.81 -0.11
C CYS A 151 -8.71 11.85 -1.57
N PRO A 152 -7.52 11.30 -1.90
CA PRO A 152 -6.95 11.44 -3.24
C PRO A 152 -7.83 10.79 -4.31
N GLU A 153 -8.01 11.47 -5.44
CA GLU A 153 -8.79 10.94 -6.57
C GLU A 153 -8.36 9.53 -7.02
N PRO A 154 -7.05 9.21 -7.09
CA PRO A 154 -6.64 7.85 -7.44
C PRO A 154 -7.11 6.78 -6.45
N LEU A 155 -7.24 7.12 -5.16
CA LEU A 155 -7.77 6.19 -4.16
C LEU A 155 -9.28 5.99 -4.37
N LYS A 156 -10.03 7.06 -4.65
CA LYS A 156 -11.47 6.98 -4.98
C LYS A 156 -11.73 6.11 -6.21
N ASP A 157 -10.92 6.27 -7.26
CA ASP A 157 -10.98 5.46 -8.48
C ASP A 157 -10.77 3.97 -8.19
N ILE A 158 -9.78 3.65 -7.35
CA ILE A 158 -9.47 2.28 -6.94
C ILE A 158 -10.60 1.69 -6.12
N ILE A 159 -11.17 2.44 -5.17
CA ILE A 159 -12.33 2.04 -4.38
C ILE A 159 -13.49 1.68 -5.32
N GLY A 160 -13.76 2.53 -6.31
CA GLY A 160 -14.79 2.29 -7.32
C GLY A 160 -14.54 1.01 -8.14
N LYS A 161 -13.30 0.80 -8.61
CA LYS A 161 -12.91 -0.44 -9.32
C LYS A 161 -13.06 -1.70 -8.46
N CYS A 162 -12.91 -1.56 -7.14
CA CYS A 162 -13.12 -2.63 -6.17
C CYS A 162 -14.56 -2.69 -5.67
N GLY A 163 -15.54 -2.13 -6.40
CA GLY A 163 -16.96 -2.19 -6.05
C GLY A 163 -17.28 -1.61 -4.68
N ASN A 164 -16.52 -0.61 -4.24
CA ASN A 164 -16.63 0.02 -2.91
C ASN A 164 -16.39 -0.94 -1.72
N ARG A 165 -15.73 -2.07 -1.94
CA ARG A 165 -15.39 -3.04 -0.89
C ARG A 165 -14.21 -2.52 -0.04
N CYS A 166 -14.53 -1.79 1.02
CA CYS A 166 -13.57 -1.30 2.00
C CYS A 166 -13.87 -1.84 3.39
N ILE A 167 -12.84 -2.10 4.19
CA ILE A 167 -13.00 -2.53 5.58
C ILE A 167 -11.87 -2.02 6.47
N LEU A 168 -12.20 -1.63 7.71
CA LEU A 168 -11.25 -1.18 8.72
C LEU A 168 -10.91 -2.33 9.68
N PHE A 169 -9.62 -2.48 9.97
CA PHE A 169 -9.09 -3.48 10.90
C PHE A 169 -8.27 -2.81 12.01
N ASP A 170 -8.58 -3.18 13.24
CA ASP A 170 -7.70 -2.96 14.38
C ASP A 170 -7.00 -4.29 14.72
N ASN A 171 -5.74 -4.41 14.28
CA ASN A 171 -4.89 -5.56 14.56
C ASN A 171 -4.24 -5.51 15.97
N ARG A 172 -4.47 -4.43 16.73
CA ARG A 172 -3.93 -4.22 18.08
C ARG A 172 -4.99 -4.40 19.17
N THR A 173 -6.27 -4.41 18.80
CA THR A 173 -7.36 -4.62 19.74
C THR A 173 -7.18 -5.91 20.54
N LYS A 174 -7.45 -5.84 21.84
CA LYS A 174 -7.53 -6.99 22.74
C LYS A 174 -8.97 -7.38 23.04
N ASP A 175 -9.93 -6.61 22.57
CA ASP A 175 -11.36 -6.88 22.74
C ASP A 175 -11.76 -8.00 21.77
N GLU A 176 -12.05 -9.18 22.31
CA GLU A 176 -12.46 -10.36 21.53
C GLU A 176 -13.76 -10.12 20.74
N ARG A 177 -14.68 -9.30 21.27
CA ARG A 177 -15.90 -8.94 20.55
C ARG A 177 -15.55 -8.14 19.29
N LYS A 178 -14.68 -7.12 19.41
CA LYS A 178 -14.22 -6.33 18.26
C LYS A 178 -13.47 -7.19 17.25
N LYS A 179 -12.61 -8.11 17.70
CA LYS A 179 -11.92 -9.06 16.81
C LYS A 179 -12.91 -9.91 16.01
N ASN A 180 -13.92 -10.46 16.67
CA ASN A 180 -14.93 -11.27 16.02
C ASN A 180 -15.78 -10.44 15.05
N GLU A 181 -16.19 -9.24 15.43
CA GLU A 181 -16.98 -8.34 14.58
C GLU A 181 -16.26 -7.95 13.29
N GLN A 182 -14.98 -7.57 13.36
CA GLN A 182 -14.21 -7.24 12.15
C GLN A 182 -13.99 -8.47 11.25
N LEU A 183 -13.79 -9.66 11.84
CA LEU A 183 -13.64 -10.90 11.07
C LEU A 183 -14.94 -11.31 10.38
N GLU A 184 -16.08 -11.25 11.09
CA GLU A 184 -17.39 -11.56 10.49
C GLU A 184 -17.72 -10.61 9.35
N LYS A 185 -17.46 -9.30 9.51
CA LYS A 185 -17.60 -8.31 8.43
C LYS A 185 -16.69 -8.62 7.24
N LEU A 186 -15.42 -8.98 7.49
CA LEU A 186 -14.49 -9.32 6.42
C LEU A 186 -14.94 -10.56 5.66
N PHE A 187 -15.33 -11.62 6.37
CA PHE A 187 -15.74 -12.84 5.71
C PHE A 187 -17.06 -12.67 4.97
N ALA A 188 -17.98 -11.81 5.43
CA ALA A 188 -19.17 -11.43 4.67
C ALA A 188 -18.78 -10.75 3.34
N LEU A 189 -17.80 -9.83 3.33
CA LEU A 189 -17.29 -9.26 2.08
C LEU A 189 -16.64 -10.31 1.17
N VAL A 190 -15.94 -11.30 1.74
CA VAL A 190 -15.38 -12.43 0.97
C VAL A 190 -16.49 -13.31 0.40
N ASP A 191 -17.55 -13.57 1.17
CA ASP A 191 -18.75 -14.29 0.72
C ASP A 191 -19.38 -13.57 -0.49
N ASP A 192 -19.54 -12.25 -0.40
CA ASP A 192 -20.07 -11.42 -1.48
C ASP A 192 -19.17 -11.45 -2.73
N VAL A 193 -17.86 -11.29 -2.56
CA VAL A 193 -16.88 -11.42 -3.66
C VAL A 193 -17.00 -12.76 -4.36
N VAL A 194 -17.07 -13.86 -3.61
CA VAL A 194 -17.19 -15.20 -4.20
C VAL A 194 -18.51 -15.36 -4.94
N LYS A 195 -19.61 -14.87 -4.36
CA LYS A 195 -20.95 -14.94 -4.96
C LYS A 195 -21.05 -14.11 -6.24
N ASP A 196 -20.54 -12.88 -6.23
CA ASP A 196 -20.55 -11.96 -7.37
C ASP A 196 -19.67 -12.48 -8.53
N ASN A 197 -18.75 -13.41 -8.23
CA ASN A 197 -17.91 -14.08 -9.22
C ASN A 197 -18.37 -15.53 -9.54
N ASP A 198 -19.67 -15.81 -9.47
CA ASP A 198 -20.28 -17.11 -9.79
C ASP A 198 -19.72 -18.29 -8.97
N SER A 199 -19.27 -18.05 -7.74
CA SER A 199 -18.56 -19.02 -6.91
C SER A 199 -17.28 -19.58 -7.54
N LYS A 200 -16.72 -18.88 -8.54
CA LYS A 200 -15.48 -19.29 -9.20
C LYS A 200 -14.31 -18.53 -8.59
N PRO A 201 -13.27 -19.21 -8.12
CA PRO A 201 -12.05 -18.53 -7.73
C PRO A 201 -11.40 -17.88 -8.95
N TYR A 202 -10.66 -16.81 -8.69
CA TYR A 202 -9.86 -16.14 -9.68
C TYR A 202 -8.74 -17.07 -10.17
N THR A 203 -8.70 -17.30 -11.48
CA THR A 203 -7.65 -18.07 -12.14
C THR A 203 -7.16 -17.32 -13.38
N HIS A 204 -5.92 -16.85 -13.36
CA HIS A 204 -5.25 -16.23 -14.52
C HIS A 204 -4.60 -17.28 -15.44
N GLU A 205 -4.11 -16.88 -16.62
CA GLU A 205 -3.30 -17.76 -17.48
C GLU A 205 -2.08 -18.36 -16.75
N LEU A 206 -1.48 -17.63 -15.82
CA LEU A 206 -0.40 -18.15 -14.97
C LEU A 206 -0.81 -19.40 -14.18
N PHE A 207 -2.04 -19.42 -13.64
CA PHE A 207 -2.59 -20.58 -12.95
C PHE A 207 -2.83 -21.75 -13.91
N LYS A 208 -3.32 -21.45 -15.13
CA LYS A 208 -3.53 -22.47 -16.17
C LYS A 208 -2.20 -23.11 -16.62
N LEU A 209 -1.15 -22.31 -16.74
CA LEU A 209 0.20 -22.78 -17.08
C LEU A 209 0.78 -23.66 -15.96
N GLN A 210 0.58 -23.26 -14.69
CA GLN A 210 1.01 -24.07 -13.56
C GLN A 210 0.26 -25.42 -13.50
N ALA A 211 -1.06 -25.42 -13.68
CA ALA A 211 -1.86 -26.65 -13.72
C ALA A 211 -1.42 -27.59 -14.86
N LYS A 212 -1.04 -27.04 -16.02
CA LYS A 212 -0.44 -27.82 -17.12
C LYS A 212 0.94 -28.37 -16.76
N LYS A 213 1.82 -27.58 -16.14
CA LYS A 213 3.14 -28.04 -15.67
C LYS A 213 3.03 -29.23 -14.73
N LEU A 214 2.10 -29.19 -13.77
CA LEU A 214 1.85 -30.28 -12.83
C LEU A 214 1.39 -31.56 -13.57
N ARG A 215 0.44 -31.44 -14.50
CA ARG A 215 -0.04 -32.58 -15.32
C ARG A 215 1.06 -33.25 -16.16
N ILE A 216 2.03 -32.47 -16.66
CA ILE A 216 3.13 -33.01 -17.47
C ILE A 216 4.29 -33.54 -16.59
N GLN A 217 4.40 -33.12 -15.32
CA GLN A 217 5.35 -33.74 -14.39
C GLN A 217 4.95 -35.17 -14.01
N ASP A 218 3.65 -35.47 -14.04
CA ASP A 218 3.10 -36.79 -13.68
C ASP A 218 3.15 -37.82 -14.83
N GLU A 219 3.38 -37.40 -16.08
CA GLU A 219 3.46 -38.26 -17.28
C GLU A 219 4.70 -37.89 -18.12
N VAL A 220 5.73 -38.74 -18.20
CA VAL A 220 6.97 -38.43 -18.94
C VAL A 220 7.26 -39.48 -20.03
N ASN A 221 7.20 -39.08 -21.31
CA ASN A 221 7.82 -39.75 -22.46
C ASN A 221 8.61 -38.77 -23.38
N SER A 222 9.48 -39.29 -24.26
CA SER A 222 10.49 -38.53 -25.03
C SER A 222 9.93 -37.50 -26.03
N SER A 223 8.72 -37.69 -26.57
CA SER A 223 8.06 -36.70 -27.46
C SER A 223 7.53 -35.47 -26.72
N GLU A 224 7.47 -35.53 -25.38
CA GLU A 224 7.00 -34.45 -24.52
C GLU A 224 8.15 -33.58 -23.99
N GLN A 225 9.40 -34.05 -24.05
CA GLN A 225 10.59 -33.23 -23.77
C GLN A 225 10.75 -32.08 -24.78
N GLU A 226 10.46 -32.32 -26.07
CA GLU A 226 10.46 -31.25 -27.08
C GLU A 226 9.32 -30.26 -26.86
N LYS A 227 8.14 -30.74 -26.43
CA LYS A 227 7.02 -29.87 -26.04
C LYS A 227 7.37 -29.07 -24.78
N MET A 228 7.98 -29.70 -23.77
CA MET A 228 8.43 -29.04 -22.54
C MET A 228 9.47 -27.95 -22.84
N LYS A 229 10.44 -28.20 -23.73
CA LYS A 229 11.37 -27.18 -24.22
C LYS A 229 10.65 -26.03 -24.92
N SER A 230 9.70 -26.34 -25.80
CA SER A 230 8.89 -25.31 -26.48
C SER A 230 8.09 -24.45 -25.48
N TYR A 231 7.57 -25.06 -24.40
CA TYR A 231 6.86 -24.35 -23.34
C TYR A 231 7.77 -23.55 -22.42
N GLU A 232 8.94 -24.08 -22.03
CA GLU A 232 9.96 -23.32 -21.31
C GLU A 232 10.40 -22.10 -22.11
N GLU A 233 10.56 -22.23 -23.43
CA GLU A 233 10.86 -21.11 -24.31
C GLU A 233 9.72 -20.08 -24.40
N GLN A 234 8.46 -20.51 -24.32
CA GLN A 234 7.31 -19.59 -24.29
C GLN A 234 7.22 -18.85 -22.95
N LEU A 235 7.40 -19.56 -21.83
CA LEU A 235 7.48 -18.98 -20.49
C LEU A 235 8.63 -17.99 -20.39
N LYS A 236 9.80 -18.34 -20.94
CA LYS A 236 10.96 -17.46 -21.02
C LYS A 236 10.66 -16.22 -21.86
N ARG A 237 10.09 -16.36 -23.06
CA ARG A 237 9.70 -15.22 -23.91
C ARG A 237 8.71 -14.28 -23.23
N MET A 238 7.72 -14.81 -22.52
CA MET A 238 6.76 -13.98 -21.79
C MET A 238 7.41 -13.29 -20.59
N THR A 239 8.34 -13.99 -19.92
CA THR A 239 9.14 -13.42 -18.83
C THR A 239 10.04 -12.28 -19.32
N ASP A 240 10.69 -12.45 -20.48
CA ASP A 240 11.52 -11.44 -21.12
C ASP A 240 10.67 -10.25 -21.59
N MET A 241 9.44 -10.48 -22.05
CA MET A 241 8.51 -9.41 -22.42
C MET A 241 8.07 -8.59 -21.20
N ILE A 242 7.78 -9.25 -20.08
CA ILE A 242 7.46 -8.60 -18.80
C ILE A 242 8.67 -7.79 -18.32
N GLU A 243 9.88 -8.34 -18.42
CA GLU A 243 11.14 -7.66 -18.09
C GLU A 243 11.35 -6.40 -18.93
N LEU A 244 11.14 -6.49 -20.24
CA LEU A 244 11.26 -5.34 -21.12
C LEU A 244 10.24 -4.24 -20.75
N LYS A 245 9.00 -4.63 -20.42
CA LYS A 245 7.96 -3.70 -19.96
C LYS A 245 8.32 -3.04 -18.62
N LEU A 246 8.78 -3.83 -17.65
CA LEU A 246 9.19 -3.35 -16.33
C LEU A 246 10.38 -2.41 -16.43
N LYS A 247 11.38 -2.74 -17.25
CA LYS A 247 12.56 -1.90 -17.47
C LYS A 247 12.19 -0.55 -18.09
N VAL A 248 11.35 -0.54 -19.12
CA VAL A 248 10.85 0.70 -19.75
C VAL A 248 10.07 1.56 -18.74
N GLN A 249 9.26 0.93 -17.88
CA GLN A 249 8.53 1.65 -16.83
C GLN A 249 9.46 2.19 -15.74
N THR A 250 10.46 1.42 -15.33
CA THR A 250 11.46 1.82 -14.32
C THR A 250 12.23 3.04 -14.81
N GLU A 251 12.72 3.03 -16.06
CA GLU A 251 13.39 4.19 -16.65
C GLU A 251 12.48 5.42 -16.72
N LYS A 252 11.19 5.23 -17.01
CA LYS A 252 10.19 6.31 -17.04
C LYS A 252 9.96 6.90 -15.66
N LEU A 253 9.86 6.05 -14.63
CA LEU A 253 9.73 6.44 -13.22
C LEU A 253 10.98 7.17 -12.73
N GLU A 254 12.18 6.68 -13.05
CA GLU A 254 13.44 7.35 -12.70
C GLU A 254 13.53 8.74 -13.32
N LYS A 255 13.11 8.88 -14.58
CA LYS A 255 13.07 10.17 -15.27
C LYS A 255 12.07 11.13 -14.63
N GLN A 256 10.92 10.64 -14.18
CA GLN A 256 9.96 11.44 -13.41
C GLN A 256 10.52 11.85 -12.05
N LEU A 257 11.14 10.92 -11.33
CA LEU A 257 11.77 11.18 -10.03
C LEU A 257 12.88 12.23 -10.14
N ALA A 258 13.70 12.18 -11.19
CA ALA A 258 14.74 13.17 -11.45
C ALA A 258 14.15 14.57 -11.70
N LYS A 259 13.07 14.65 -12.50
CA LYS A 259 12.35 15.92 -12.74
C LYS A 259 11.76 16.48 -11.45
N GLU A 260 11.13 15.65 -10.63
CA GLU A 260 10.53 16.04 -9.36
C GLU A 260 11.59 16.55 -8.38
N LYS A 261 12.72 15.83 -8.23
CA LYS A 261 13.85 16.26 -7.40
C LYS A 261 14.42 17.61 -7.86
N ALA A 262 14.56 17.82 -9.17
CA ALA A 262 15.04 19.08 -9.72
C ALA A 262 14.06 20.23 -9.48
N ALA A 263 12.76 20.00 -9.61
CA ALA A 263 11.71 20.97 -9.30
C ALA A 263 11.75 21.36 -7.81
N ARG A 264 11.81 20.37 -6.92
CA ARG A 264 11.89 20.58 -5.46
C ARG A 264 13.11 21.39 -5.06
N LEU A 265 14.28 21.11 -5.65
CA LEU A 265 15.50 21.87 -5.38
C LEU A 265 15.38 23.35 -5.80
N LYS A 266 14.71 23.63 -6.93
CA LYS A 266 14.45 25.00 -7.37
C LYS A 266 13.54 25.74 -6.39
N VAL A 267 12.46 25.10 -5.94
CA VAL A 267 11.54 25.66 -4.95
C VAL A 267 12.26 25.95 -3.63
N GLU A 268 13.09 25.02 -3.15
CA GLU A 268 13.85 25.20 -1.90
C GLU A 268 14.86 26.35 -1.99
N LYS A 269 15.59 26.46 -3.12
CA LYS A 269 16.50 27.58 -3.36
C LYS A 269 15.77 28.91 -3.41
N ALA A 270 14.62 28.96 -4.08
CA ALA A 270 13.78 30.15 -4.12
C ALA A 270 13.33 30.53 -2.71
N ALA A 271 12.77 29.61 -1.93
CA ALA A 271 12.33 29.83 -0.56
C ALA A 271 13.46 30.36 0.34
N LYS A 272 14.66 29.78 0.27
CA LYS A 272 15.85 30.26 1.00
C LYS A 272 16.25 31.68 0.60
N ALA A 273 16.19 32.02 -0.68
CA ALA A 273 16.48 33.37 -1.17
C ALA A 273 15.45 34.39 -0.66
N THR A 274 14.16 34.05 -0.70
CA THR A 274 13.09 34.91 -0.19
C THR A 274 13.22 35.12 1.32
N HIS A 275 13.49 34.05 2.08
CA HIS A 275 13.72 34.13 3.52
C HIS A 275 14.90 35.04 3.86
N LYS A 276 16.01 34.94 3.11
CA LYS A 276 17.20 35.79 3.34
C LYS A 276 16.90 37.27 3.08
N LYS A 277 16.13 37.59 2.03
CA LYS A 277 15.68 38.98 1.76
C LYS A 277 14.78 39.51 2.88
N ALA A 278 13.75 38.76 3.27
CA ALA A 278 12.85 39.14 4.35
C ALA A 278 13.63 39.38 5.67
N THR A 279 14.59 38.52 5.98
CA THR A 279 15.44 38.67 7.19
C THR A 279 16.27 39.97 7.14
N GLN A 280 16.81 40.32 5.98
CA GLN A 280 17.54 41.57 5.79
C GLN A 280 16.63 42.80 5.91
N GLU A 281 15.42 42.74 5.37
CA GLU A 281 14.43 43.82 5.49
C GLU A 281 13.99 44.03 6.94
N ILE A 282 13.68 42.95 7.66
CA ILE A 282 13.36 42.99 9.09
C ILE A 282 14.51 43.63 9.88
N ARG A 283 15.76 43.24 9.60
CA ARG A 283 16.94 43.84 10.25
C ARG A 283 17.03 45.34 10.02
N LYS A 284 16.86 45.79 8.77
CA LYS A 284 16.88 47.23 8.43
C LYS A 284 15.73 47.99 9.10
N ALA A 285 14.54 47.41 9.13
CA ALA A 285 13.39 47.99 9.80
C ALA A 285 13.64 48.17 11.31
N ASN A 286 14.22 47.15 11.96
CA ASN A 286 14.59 47.22 13.37
C ASN A 286 15.68 48.26 13.65
N GLU A 287 16.69 48.38 12.79
CA GLU A 287 17.73 49.40 12.92
C GLU A 287 17.13 50.83 12.80
N ASN A 288 16.22 51.04 11.86
CA ASN A 288 15.52 52.31 11.69
C ASN A 288 14.59 52.63 12.86
N LEU A 289 13.84 51.64 13.34
CA LEU A 289 12.97 51.79 14.51
C LEU A 289 13.78 52.20 15.74
N ASN A 290 14.93 51.57 15.97
CA ASN A 290 15.77 51.88 17.12
C ASN A 290 16.33 53.32 17.05
N LYS A 291 16.74 53.78 15.86
CA LYS A 291 17.15 55.19 15.65
C LYS A 291 16.01 56.16 15.96
N ALA A 292 14.81 55.90 15.45
CA ALA A 292 13.64 56.73 15.71
C ALA A 292 13.29 56.77 17.21
N MET A 293 13.41 55.65 17.92
CA MET A 293 13.20 55.60 19.37
C MET A 293 14.21 56.46 20.15
N ILE A 294 15.50 56.40 19.79
CA ILE A 294 16.55 57.22 20.41
C ILE A 294 16.28 58.71 20.18
N GLU A 295 15.92 59.09 18.95
CA GLU A 295 15.63 60.48 18.60
C GLU A 295 14.37 61.00 19.32
N THR A 296 13.32 60.17 19.40
CA THR A 296 12.10 60.49 20.15
C THR A 296 12.40 60.68 21.65
N ALA A 297 13.25 59.84 22.23
CA ALA A 297 13.67 59.98 23.64
C ALA A 297 14.46 61.28 23.88
N ARG A 298 15.32 61.66 22.92
CA ARG A 298 16.12 62.89 22.98
C ARG A 298 15.23 64.14 22.92
N LEU A 299 14.28 64.18 21.97
CA LEU A 299 13.30 65.26 21.84
C LEU A 299 12.42 65.39 23.08
N ARG A 300 11.98 64.28 23.68
CA ARG A 300 11.23 64.30 24.95
C ARG A 300 12.04 64.88 26.11
N HIS A 301 13.32 64.53 26.21
CA HIS A 301 14.20 65.06 27.25
C HIS A 301 14.48 66.56 27.06
N GLU A 302 14.65 67.03 25.82
CA GLU A 302 14.79 68.45 25.51
C GLU A 302 13.52 69.24 25.83
N ALA A 303 12.34 68.73 25.45
CA ALA A 303 11.06 69.34 25.79
C ALA A 303 10.80 69.40 27.31
N GLY A 304 11.21 68.36 28.05
CA GLY A 304 11.15 68.34 29.52
C GLY A 304 12.04 69.40 30.17
N LYS A 305 13.21 69.71 29.58
CA LYS A 305 14.10 70.79 30.05
C LYS A 305 13.50 72.17 29.79
N THR A 306 12.82 72.38 28.66
CA THR A 306 12.18 73.67 28.35
C THR A 306 10.97 73.93 29.26
N SER A 307 10.26 72.89 29.68
CA SER A 307 9.12 73.00 30.61
C SER A 307 9.52 73.39 32.05
N CYS A 308 10.76 73.13 32.48
CA CYS A 308 11.26 73.53 33.81
C CYS A 308 11.77 74.99 33.89
N ILE A 309 11.83 75.70 32.76
CA ILE A 309 12.34 77.09 32.71
C ILE A 309 11.18 78.12 32.77
N ILE A 310 9.92 77.67 32.72
CA ILE A 310 8.72 78.53 32.67
C ILE A 310 7.84 78.38 33.94
N MET A 311 8.37 77.83 35.04
CA MET A 311 7.69 77.85 36.37
C MET A 311 8.41 78.77 37.35
#